data_AF-A0A9W8KVF7-F1
#
_entry.id   AF-A0A9W8KVF7-F1
#
_cell.length_a   1.000
_cell.length_b   1.000
_cell.length_c   1.000
_cell.angle_alpha   90.00
_cell.angle_beta   90.00
_cell.angle_gamma   90.00
#
_symmetry.space_group_name_H-M   'P 1'
#
loop_
_entity.id
_entity.type
_entity.pdbx_description
1 polymer ?
#
loop_
_entity_poly.entity_id
_entity_poly.type
_entity_poly.pdbx_seq_one_letter_code
_entity_poly.pdbx_strand_id
1 'polypeptide(L)'
;MSTIGRGDDTILSRLRRQLQLHSSSQKNNDASNTNTQYNYNNSSSSSNDWAIALLHSLSQSESPDFTSVSEVWQLPHSSLAKLCQKHLNLNGYSSPTLVAYIDAVVSSQKISLENQLLLLRYAAFSKWFTDEQEAIPSIIQSQVTNLLQSYPQVIAKGFLLTLLEEPARLLPSSTAMIVKIIKADIPASALEIVCTGLAVIAKEKALAVNDNTFQVMEAVVSTVSLPSIIERISLSGWCRAWVEMLQEVVPNSCESKKLSTLMLHFVNKFGSELDSAGLDTLAALASMIKTPLKAPIISTIARKKRNKSTEN
;
A
#
# COMPACT_ATOMS: atom_id res chain seq x y z
N MET A 1 -16.31 0.83 44.45
CA MET A 1 -16.37 1.79 43.32
C MET A 1 -14.95 2.21 42.97
N SER A 2 -14.40 1.71 41.86
CA SER A 2 -13.21 2.27 41.22
C SER A 2 -13.12 1.70 39.79
N THR A 3 -13.63 2.45 38.83
CA THR A 3 -13.47 2.22 37.40
C THR A 3 -12.05 2.60 36.99
N ILE A 4 -11.22 1.61 36.65
CA ILE A 4 -9.92 1.82 36.01
C ILE A 4 -10.17 1.80 34.50
N GLY A 5 -9.97 2.96 33.86
CA GLY A 5 -10.01 3.12 32.42
C GLY A 5 -8.90 2.32 31.75
N ARG A 6 -9.29 1.52 30.74
CA ARG A 6 -8.37 0.96 29.74
C ARG A 6 -8.65 1.66 28.42
N GLY A 7 -7.79 2.62 28.09
CA GLY A 7 -7.75 3.29 26.81
C GLY A 7 -6.36 3.16 26.20
N ASP A 8 -5.94 1.95 25.90
CA ASP A 8 -4.76 1.70 25.05
C ASP A 8 -5.20 1.51 23.59
N ASP A 9 -5.64 2.62 22.99
CA ASP A 9 -5.77 2.73 21.56
C ASP A 9 -4.38 2.86 20.95
N THR A 10 -3.78 1.72 20.59
CA THR A 10 -2.52 1.70 19.85
C THR A 10 -2.71 2.31 18.45
N ILE A 11 -1.66 2.90 17.89
CA ILE A 11 -1.66 3.42 16.51
C ILE A 11 -2.12 2.33 15.51
N LEU A 12 -1.79 1.07 15.81
CA LEU A 12 -2.24 -0.13 15.11
C LEU A 12 -3.76 -0.39 15.25
N SER A 13 -4.38 -0.17 16.41
CA SER A 13 -5.83 -0.30 16.56
C SER A 13 -6.60 0.81 15.84
N ARG A 14 -6.07 2.05 15.84
CA ARG A 14 -6.66 3.15 15.06
C ARG A 14 -6.55 2.93 13.55
N LEU A 15 -5.42 2.42 13.06
CA LEU A 15 -5.22 2.08 11.65
C LEU A 15 -5.99 0.83 11.22
N ARG A 16 -6.03 -0.24 12.04
CA ARG A 16 -6.93 -1.38 11.78
C ARG A 16 -8.38 -0.95 11.72
N ARG A 17 -8.81 -0.06 12.62
CA ARG A 17 -10.19 0.45 12.59
C ARG A 17 -10.46 1.28 11.33
N GLN A 18 -9.49 2.07 10.86
CA GLN A 18 -9.61 2.79 9.58
C GLN A 18 -9.64 1.83 8.36
N LEU A 19 -8.84 0.76 8.35
CA LEU A 19 -8.86 -0.26 7.30
C LEU A 19 -10.13 -1.13 7.35
N GLN A 20 -10.61 -1.49 8.55
CA GLN A 20 -11.81 -2.29 8.77
C GLN A 20 -13.11 -1.53 8.47
N LEU A 21 -13.16 -0.23 8.73
CA LEU A 21 -14.31 0.60 8.35
C LEU A 21 -14.53 0.63 6.83
N HIS A 22 -13.51 0.29 6.03
CA HIS A 22 -13.62 0.20 4.57
C HIS A 22 -13.86 -1.23 4.07
N SER A 23 -13.44 -2.27 4.80
CA SER A 23 -13.76 -3.67 4.44
C SER A 23 -15.13 -4.15 4.95
N SER A 24 -15.66 -3.55 6.01
CA SER A 24 -16.95 -3.95 6.62
C SER A 24 -18.17 -3.51 5.81
N SER A 25 -17.99 -2.68 4.77
CA SER A 25 -19.08 -2.30 3.85
C SER A 25 -19.34 -3.35 2.75
N GLN A 26 -18.63 -4.49 2.77
CA GLN A 26 -18.71 -5.52 1.71
C GLN A 26 -19.18 -6.91 2.18
N LYS A 27 -19.55 -7.12 3.45
CA LYS A 27 -19.83 -8.48 3.96
C LYS A 27 -21.25 -8.81 4.42
N ASN A 28 -22.21 -7.92 4.25
CA ASN A 28 -23.62 -8.27 4.45
C ASN A 28 -24.37 -8.05 3.14
N ASN A 29 -24.43 -9.08 2.29
CA ASN A 29 -25.58 -9.46 1.46
C ASN A 29 -25.16 -10.55 0.46
N ASP A 30 -25.02 -11.78 0.93
CA ASP A 30 -25.09 -12.96 0.06
C ASP A 30 -25.94 -14.02 0.75
N ALA A 31 -27.23 -14.02 0.41
CA ALA A 31 -28.10 -15.20 0.43
C ALA A 31 -29.42 -14.82 -0.25
N SER A 32 -29.56 -15.11 -1.55
CA SER A 32 -30.71 -15.82 -2.15
C SER A 32 -30.71 -15.69 -3.67
N ASN A 33 -30.55 -16.83 -4.33
CA ASN A 33 -30.86 -17.06 -5.75
C ASN A 33 -32.24 -16.52 -6.13
N THR A 34 -32.39 -15.98 -7.35
CA THR A 34 -33.20 -16.58 -8.42
C THR A 34 -33.24 -15.70 -9.68
N ASN A 35 -33.16 -16.36 -10.85
CA ASN A 35 -33.48 -15.82 -12.17
C ASN A 35 -34.81 -15.06 -12.16
N THR A 36 -34.85 -13.82 -12.67
CA THR A 36 -35.90 -13.37 -13.61
C THR A 36 -35.62 -11.97 -14.18
N GLN A 37 -35.70 -11.92 -15.51
CA GLN A 37 -36.26 -10.89 -16.39
C GLN A 37 -36.18 -9.41 -16.00
N TYR A 38 -35.59 -8.67 -16.94
CA TYR A 38 -35.77 -7.25 -17.20
C TYR A 38 -37.17 -6.75 -16.84
N ASN A 39 -37.23 -5.80 -15.92
CA ASN A 39 -38.33 -4.86 -15.86
C ASN A 39 -37.79 -3.47 -15.48
N TYR A 40 -37.68 -2.62 -16.50
CA TYR A 40 -37.48 -1.18 -16.33
C TYR A 40 -38.76 -0.61 -15.72
N ASN A 41 -38.69 -0.15 -14.48
CA ASN A 41 -39.35 1.07 -14.01
C ASN A 41 -39.19 1.20 -12.48
N ASN A 42 -38.33 2.13 -12.06
CA ASN A 42 -38.76 3.08 -11.03
C ASN A 42 -37.93 4.37 -11.08
N SER A 43 -38.66 5.48 -11.07
CA SER A 43 -38.26 6.85 -11.33
C SER A 43 -37.53 7.53 -10.18
N SER A 44 -36.73 8.56 -10.53
CA SER A 44 -36.08 9.59 -9.69
C SER A 44 -34.57 9.50 -9.41
N SER A 45 -33.76 9.19 -10.42
CA SER A 45 -32.35 9.62 -10.45
C SER A 45 -32.06 10.25 -11.80
N SER A 46 -31.44 11.43 -11.87
CA SER A 46 -30.85 11.94 -13.10
C SER A 46 -30.05 10.79 -13.74
N SER A 47 -30.50 10.28 -14.88
CA SER A 47 -29.96 9.02 -15.40
C SER A 47 -28.51 9.27 -15.77
N ASN A 48 -27.59 8.61 -15.04
CA ASN A 48 -26.16 8.64 -15.34
C ASN A 48 -25.84 7.70 -16.50
N ASP A 49 -26.83 7.37 -17.35
CA ASP A 49 -26.71 6.41 -18.45
C ASP A 49 -25.66 6.87 -19.47
N TRP A 50 -25.54 8.18 -19.69
CA TRP A 50 -24.49 8.79 -20.51
C TRP A 50 -23.08 8.52 -19.93
N ALA A 51 -22.92 8.62 -18.61
CA ALA A 51 -21.65 8.38 -17.94
C ALA A 51 -21.29 6.90 -17.92
N ILE A 52 -22.29 6.01 -17.78
CA ILE A 52 -22.12 4.56 -17.89
C ILE A 52 -21.66 4.19 -19.31
N ALA A 53 -22.29 4.75 -20.35
CA ALA A 53 -21.89 4.52 -21.74
C ALA A 53 -20.44 4.95 -22.01
N LEU A 54 -20.02 6.11 -21.49
CA LEU A 54 -18.64 6.59 -21.61
C LEU A 54 -17.65 5.70 -20.84
N LEU A 55 -17.97 5.26 -19.63
CA LEU A 55 -17.12 4.33 -18.87
C LEU A 55 -16.94 2.98 -19.59
N HIS A 56 -18.00 2.47 -20.24
CA HIS A 56 -17.90 1.26 -21.05
C HIS A 56 -17.08 1.48 -22.34
N SER A 57 -17.18 2.65 -22.98
CA SER A 57 -16.40 2.95 -24.18
C SER A 57 -14.89 2.93 -23.93
N LEU A 58 -14.42 3.26 -22.72
CA LEU A 58 -12.99 3.14 -22.36
C LEU A 58 -12.48 1.69 -22.44
N SER A 59 -13.36 0.72 -22.16
CA SER A 59 -13.05 -0.71 -22.22
C SER A 59 -13.29 -1.34 -23.59
N GLN A 60 -13.71 -0.56 -24.60
CA GLN A 60 -14.12 -1.12 -25.90
C GLN A 60 -13.58 -0.34 -27.10
N SER A 61 -13.20 0.93 -26.96
CA SER A 61 -12.75 1.79 -28.05
C SER A 61 -11.23 1.93 -28.08
N GLU A 62 -10.64 1.78 -29.26
CA GLU A 62 -9.21 2.03 -29.50
C GLU A 62 -8.88 3.55 -29.49
N SER A 63 -9.87 4.43 -29.66
CA SER A 63 -9.71 5.89 -29.73
C SER A 63 -10.84 6.66 -29.02
N PRO A 64 -10.92 6.63 -27.68
CA PRO A 64 -11.90 7.39 -26.91
C PRO A 64 -11.65 8.91 -27.05
N ASP A 65 -12.73 9.69 -27.14
CA ASP A 65 -12.66 11.15 -27.01
C ASP A 65 -12.40 11.52 -25.54
N PHE A 66 -11.13 11.76 -25.23
CA PHE A 66 -10.67 12.07 -23.88
C PHE A 66 -11.35 13.29 -23.25
N THR A 67 -11.85 14.23 -24.07
CA THR A 67 -12.58 15.42 -23.59
C THR A 67 -13.91 14.99 -22.97
N SER A 68 -14.69 14.20 -23.71
CA SER A 68 -15.98 13.67 -23.28
C SER A 68 -15.85 12.74 -22.07
N VAL A 69 -14.81 11.90 -22.03
CA VAL A 69 -14.60 11.01 -20.88
C VAL A 69 -14.17 11.79 -19.63
N SER A 70 -13.43 12.90 -19.77
CA SER A 70 -13.03 13.73 -18.64
C SER A 70 -14.22 14.38 -17.90
N GLU A 71 -15.37 14.52 -18.56
CA GLU A 71 -16.60 15.04 -17.94
C GLU A 71 -17.19 14.06 -16.91
N VAL A 72 -17.03 12.75 -17.14
CA VAL A 72 -17.44 11.71 -16.17
C VAL A 72 -16.68 11.89 -14.85
N TRP A 73 -15.40 12.25 -14.90
CA TRP A 73 -14.58 12.44 -13.71
C TRP A 73 -14.84 13.76 -12.98
N GLN A 74 -15.62 14.66 -13.56
CA GLN A 74 -16.07 15.87 -12.88
C GLN A 74 -17.34 15.62 -12.04
N LEU A 75 -17.94 14.43 -12.13
CA LEU A 75 -19.09 14.05 -11.30
C LEU A 75 -18.76 14.08 -9.80
N PRO A 76 -19.76 14.32 -8.92
CA PRO A 76 -19.56 14.22 -7.47
C PRO A 76 -18.97 12.86 -7.07
N HIS A 77 -17.97 12.86 -6.18
CA HIS A 77 -17.21 11.67 -5.83
C HIS A 77 -18.07 10.49 -5.39
N SER A 78 -19.09 10.75 -4.55
CA SER A 78 -20.00 9.71 -4.06
C SER A 78 -20.80 9.01 -5.16
N SER A 79 -21.13 9.73 -6.23
CA SER A 79 -21.81 9.18 -7.41
C SER A 79 -20.81 8.46 -8.31
N LEU A 80 -19.66 9.06 -8.57
CA LEU A 80 -18.63 8.47 -9.41
C LEU A 80 -18.08 7.15 -8.83
N ALA A 81 -17.82 7.10 -7.53
CA ALA A 81 -17.34 5.89 -6.86
C ALA A 81 -18.31 4.71 -7.05
N LYS A 82 -19.62 4.96 -6.92
CA LYS A 82 -20.67 3.94 -7.16
C LYS A 82 -20.73 3.51 -8.63
N LEU A 83 -20.56 4.46 -9.56
CA LEU A 83 -20.54 4.15 -10.99
C LEU A 83 -19.31 3.32 -11.36
N CYS A 84 -18.11 3.74 -10.93
CA CYS A 84 -16.88 3.00 -11.19
C CYS A 84 -16.92 1.60 -10.60
N GLN A 85 -17.41 1.44 -9.36
CA GLN A 85 -17.50 0.13 -8.71
C GLN A 85 -18.36 -0.87 -9.50
N LYS A 86 -19.39 -0.39 -10.20
CA LYS A 86 -20.32 -1.24 -10.96
C LYS A 86 -19.94 -1.40 -12.43
N HIS A 87 -19.34 -0.37 -13.03
CA HIS A 87 -19.24 -0.25 -14.49
C HIS A 87 -17.81 -0.04 -15.01
N LEU A 88 -16.87 0.43 -14.17
CA LEU A 88 -15.48 0.59 -14.59
C LEU A 88 -14.71 -0.71 -14.34
N ASN A 89 -14.44 -1.45 -15.41
CA ASN A 89 -13.58 -2.60 -15.37
C ASN A 89 -12.26 -2.30 -16.08
N LEU A 90 -11.22 -1.96 -15.31
CA LEU A 90 -9.85 -1.82 -15.81
C LEU A 90 -9.00 -3.07 -15.54
N ASN A 91 -9.60 -4.15 -15.03
CA ASN A 91 -8.87 -5.38 -14.77
C ASN A 91 -8.33 -5.92 -16.09
N GLY A 92 -7.02 -6.14 -16.15
CA GLY A 92 -6.43 -6.73 -17.33
C GLY A 92 -6.27 -5.76 -18.52
N TYR A 93 -6.37 -4.44 -18.31
CA TYR A 93 -6.16 -3.46 -19.38
C TYR A 93 -4.75 -2.87 -19.34
N SER A 94 -4.03 -2.93 -20.47
CA SER A 94 -2.77 -2.22 -20.74
C SER A 94 -2.88 -1.66 -22.15
N SER A 95 -2.96 -0.34 -22.28
CA SER A 95 -3.01 0.31 -23.59
C SER A 95 -2.41 1.70 -23.52
N PRO A 96 -1.69 2.18 -24.55
CA PRO A 96 -1.29 3.58 -24.67
C PRO A 96 -2.46 4.56 -24.49
N THR A 97 -3.67 4.14 -24.87
CA THR A 97 -4.91 4.90 -24.67
C THR A 97 -5.23 5.10 -23.19
N LEU A 98 -5.06 4.06 -22.35
CA LEU A 98 -5.24 4.16 -20.90
C LEU A 98 -4.19 5.09 -20.27
N VAL A 99 -2.97 5.09 -20.81
CA VAL A 99 -1.89 6.00 -20.36
C VAL A 99 -2.27 7.46 -20.63
N ALA A 100 -2.62 7.78 -21.87
CA ALA A 100 -3.03 9.14 -22.25
C ALA A 100 -4.25 9.61 -21.46
N TYR A 101 -5.17 8.70 -21.17
CA TYR A 101 -6.34 8.97 -20.36
C TYR A 101 -6.00 9.28 -18.89
N ILE A 102 -5.17 8.46 -18.25
CA ILE A 102 -4.72 8.73 -16.87
C ILE A 102 -4.02 10.08 -16.82
N ASP A 103 -3.18 10.40 -17.80
CA ASP A 103 -2.50 11.69 -17.90
C ASP A 103 -3.49 12.86 -18.00
N ALA A 104 -4.51 12.75 -18.86
CA ALA A 104 -5.54 13.77 -19.04
C ALA A 104 -6.38 14.00 -17.77
N VAL A 105 -6.75 12.93 -17.05
CA VAL A 105 -7.54 13.02 -15.82
C VAL A 105 -6.72 13.60 -14.66
N VAL A 106 -5.51 13.09 -14.48
CA VAL A 106 -4.62 13.47 -13.36
C VAL A 106 -4.09 14.90 -13.53
N SER A 107 -3.85 15.34 -14.76
CA SER A 107 -3.32 16.69 -15.04
C SER A 107 -4.42 17.76 -15.05
N SER A 108 -5.70 17.39 -15.01
CA SER A 108 -6.82 18.34 -15.09
C SER A 108 -7.16 18.97 -13.75
N GLN A 109 -7.13 20.30 -13.70
CA GLN A 109 -7.54 21.08 -12.51
C GLN A 109 -9.07 21.06 -12.27
N LYS A 110 -9.87 20.65 -13.26
CA LYS A 110 -11.33 20.59 -13.15
C LYS A 110 -11.83 19.35 -12.40
N ILE A 111 -11.00 18.32 -12.33
CA ILE A 111 -11.35 17.04 -11.72
C ILE A 111 -10.95 17.09 -10.25
N SER A 112 -11.86 16.71 -9.36
CA SER A 112 -11.57 16.68 -7.92
C SER A 112 -10.43 15.70 -7.62
N LEU A 113 -9.63 16.04 -6.62
CA LEU A 113 -8.54 15.18 -6.17
C LEU A 113 -9.07 13.76 -5.85
N GLU A 114 -10.19 13.65 -5.13
CA GLU A 114 -10.82 12.38 -4.78
C GLU A 114 -11.10 11.49 -5.99
N ASN A 115 -11.48 12.09 -7.11
CA ASN A 115 -11.76 11.37 -8.36
C ASN A 115 -10.47 11.00 -9.11
N GLN A 116 -9.46 11.85 -9.13
CA GLN A 116 -8.13 11.50 -9.68
C GLN A 116 -7.54 10.28 -8.96
N LEU A 117 -7.71 10.21 -7.64
CA LEU A 117 -7.25 9.09 -6.83
C LEU A 117 -8.04 7.81 -7.03
N LEU A 118 -9.35 7.94 -7.19
CA LEU A 118 -10.19 6.81 -7.55
C LEU A 118 -9.66 6.17 -8.84
N LEU A 119 -9.32 6.96 -9.86
CA LEU A 119 -8.73 6.45 -11.10
C LEU A 119 -7.40 5.72 -10.86
N LEU A 120 -6.47 6.34 -10.12
CA LEU A 120 -5.18 5.72 -9.82
C LEU A 120 -5.34 4.40 -9.06
N ARG A 121 -6.31 4.32 -8.14
CA ARG A 121 -6.62 3.07 -7.44
C ARG A 121 -7.08 1.98 -8.40
N TYR A 122 -7.93 2.29 -9.38
CA TYR A 122 -8.29 1.31 -10.42
C TYR A 122 -7.10 0.99 -11.34
N ALA A 123 -6.23 1.96 -11.62
CA ALA A 123 -5.01 1.73 -12.40
C ALA A 123 -4.03 0.77 -11.70
N ALA A 124 -4.04 0.67 -10.37
CA ALA A 124 -3.26 -0.32 -9.64
C ALA A 124 -3.67 -1.78 -9.94
N PHE A 125 -4.86 -1.99 -10.53
CA PHE A 125 -5.34 -3.30 -10.99
C PHE A 125 -5.17 -3.50 -12.51
N SER A 126 -4.47 -2.60 -13.19
CA SER A 126 -4.19 -2.70 -14.63
C SER A 126 -3.15 -3.80 -14.93
N LYS A 127 -3.05 -4.19 -16.21
CA LYS A 127 -2.08 -5.19 -16.67
C LYS A 127 -0.64 -4.83 -16.32
N TRP A 128 -0.29 -3.54 -16.26
CA TRP A 128 1.06 -3.09 -15.89
C TRP A 128 1.52 -3.58 -14.50
N PHE A 129 0.57 -3.84 -13.61
CA PHE A 129 0.83 -4.27 -12.23
C PHE A 129 0.42 -5.73 -11.97
N THR A 130 -0.22 -6.39 -12.94
CA THR A 130 -0.74 -7.75 -12.80
C THR A 130 -0.21 -8.76 -13.81
N ASP A 131 0.44 -8.30 -14.89
CA ASP A 131 1.07 -9.11 -15.93
C ASP A 131 2.58 -8.87 -15.95
N GLU A 132 3.36 -9.94 -15.83
CA GLU A 132 4.83 -9.87 -15.78
C GLU A 132 5.47 -9.44 -17.11
N GLN A 133 4.76 -9.60 -18.23
CA GLN A 133 5.27 -9.25 -19.55
C GLN A 133 5.09 -7.77 -19.88
N GLU A 134 4.29 -7.05 -19.08
CA GLU A 134 3.92 -5.67 -19.34
C GLU A 134 4.88 -4.70 -18.65
N ALA A 135 5.42 -3.76 -19.44
CA ALA A 135 6.26 -2.71 -18.92
C ALA A 135 5.39 -1.60 -18.32
N ILE A 136 5.73 -1.14 -17.11
CA ILE A 136 5.09 0.03 -16.51
C ILE A 136 5.54 1.27 -17.30
N PRO A 137 4.61 2.05 -17.88
CA PRO A 137 4.97 3.24 -18.65
C PRO A 137 5.70 4.29 -17.79
N SER A 138 6.76 4.88 -18.32
CA SER A 138 7.57 5.89 -17.61
C SER A 138 6.76 7.11 -17.14
N ILE A 139 5.76 7.50 -17.93
CA ILE A 139 4.85 8.60 -17.60
C ILE A 139 4.02 8.29 -16.35
N ILE A 140 3.61 7.03 -16.12
CA ILE A 140 2.92 6.63 -14.88
C ILE A 140 3.85 6.84 -13.68
N GLN A 141 5.11 6.40 -13.79
CA GLN A 141 6.09 6.66 -12.74
C GLN A 141 6.30 8.15 -12.48
N SER A 142 6.44 8.96 -13.53
CA SER A 142 6.62 10.42 -13.40
C SER A 142 5.41 11.08 -12.75
N GLN A 143 4.19 10.72 -13.17
CA GLN A 143 2.97 11.30 -12.63
C GLN A 143 2.73 10.91 -11.17
N VAL A 144 2.96 9.65 -10.82
CA VAL A 144 2.90 9.20 -9.42
C VAL A 144 3.91 9.98 -8.57
N THR A 145 5.13 10.19 -9.07
CA THR A 145 6.16 10.95 -8.34
C THR A 145 5.75 12.42 -8.16
N ASN A 146 5.27 13.07 -9.21
CA ASN A 146 4.82 14.48 -9.16
C ASN A 146 3.63 14.67 -8.22
N LEU A 147 2.63 13.79 -8.32
CA LEU A 147 1.47 13.82 -7.44
C LEU A 147 1.84 13.50 -5.99
N LEU A 148 2.82 12.62 -5.76
CA LEU A 148 3.29 12.31 -4.41
C LEU A 148 3.89 13.53 -3.72
N GLN A 149 4.57 14.42 -4.46
CA GLN A 149 5.09 15.67 -3.91
C GLN A 149 3.98 16.65 -3.50
N SER A 150 2.89 16.70 -4.28
CA SER A 150 1.77 17.61 -4.03
C SER A 150 0.74 17.06 -3.03
N TYR A 151 0.52 15.74 -3.05
CA TYR A 151 -0.53 15.03 -2.31
C TYR A 151 0.00 13.72 -1.68
N PRO A 152 0.99 13.82 -0.79
CA PRO A 152 1.76 12.66 -0.32
C PRO A 152 0.92 11.58 0.36
N GLN A 153 0.07 11.97 1.31
CA GLN A 153 -0.72 11.00 2.08
C GLN A 153 -1.69 10.21 1.22
N VAL A 154 -2.19 10.90 0.22
CA VAL A 154 -3.26 10.49 -0.65
C VAL A 154 -2.74 9.46 -1.65
N ILE A 155 -1.59 9.72 -2.30
CA ILE A 155 -0.96 8.79 -3.23
C ILE A 155 -0.35 7.60 -2.48
N ALA A 156 0.20 7.83 -1.29
CA ALA A 156 0.68 6.75 -0.42
C ALA A 156 -0.44 5.76 -0.08
N LYS A 157 -1.62 6.23 0.36
CA LYS A 157 -2.76 5.36 0.71
C LYS A 157 -3.45 4.75 -0.51
N GLY A 158 -3.82 5.59 -1.49
CA GLY A 158 -4.71 5.20 -2.57
C GLY A 158 -4.03 4.43 -3.71
N PHE A 159 -2.71 4.49 -3.81
CA PHE A 159 -1.96 3.84 -4.88
C PHE A 159 -0.85 2.94 -4.35
N LEU A 160 0.13 3.49 -3.63
CA LEU A 160 1.30 2.70 -3.20
C LEU A 160 0.91 1.58 -2.24
N LEU A 161 0.10 1.86 -1.22
CA LEU A 161 -0.38 0.81 -0.31
C LEU A 161 -1.31 -0.17 -1.02
N THR A 162 -2.17 0.27 -1.94
CA THR A 162 -3.03 -0.64 -2.72
C THR A 162 -2.22 -1.64 -3.56
N LEU A 163 -1.10 -1.23 -4.15
CA LEU A 163 -0.19 -2.16 -4.83
C LEU A 163 0.46 -3.17 -3.86
N LEU A 164 0.60 -2.80 -2.60
CA LEU A 164 1.22 -3.63 -1.56
C LEU A 164 0.20 -4.48 -0.80
N GLU A 165 -1.10 -4.17 -0.87
CA GLU A 165 -2.18 -4.85 -0.16
C GLU A 165 -2.21 -6.35 -0.45
N GLU A 166 -1.80 -6.80 -1.64
CA GLU A 166 -1.72 -8.21 -2.02
C GLU A 166 -0.28 -8.61 -2.36
N PRO A 167 0.58 -8.91 -1.34
CA PRO A 167 2.00 -9.23 -1.53
C PRO A 167 2.28 -10.32 -2.58
N ALA A 168 1.39 -11.31 -2.68
CA ALA A 168 1.49 -12.40 -3.66
C ALA A 168 1.39 -11.94 -5.12
N ARG A 169 0.76 -10.78 -5.39
CA ARG A 169 0.62 -10.20 -6.73
C ARG A 169 1.69 -9.18 -7.06
N LEU A 170 2.56 -8.85 -6.10
CA LEU A 170 3.57 -7.81 -6.30
C LEU A 170 4.64 -8.30 -7.27
N LEU A 171 4.64 -7.74 -8.48
CA LEU A 171 5.58 -8.11 -9.55
C LEU A 171 6.95 -7.41 -9.40
N PRO A 172 8.03 -7.93 -10.01
CA PRO A 172 9.34 -7.30 -9.99
C PRO A 172 9.38 -5.88 -10.58
N SER A 173 8.65 -5.63 -11.67
CA SER A 173 8.53 -4.31 -12.31
C SER A 173 7.89 -3.28 -11.37
N SER A 174 6.79 -3.68 -10.73
CA SER A 174 6.05 -2.88 -9.74
C SER A 174 6.92 -2.59 -8.52
N THR A 175 7.64 -3.60 -8.04
CA THR A 175 8.61 -3.49 -6.94
C THR A 175 9.70 -2.48 -7.27
N ALA A 176 10.30 -2.56 -8.47
CA ALA A 176 11.34 -1.64 -8.89
C ALA A 176 10.83 -0.18 -8.97
N MET A 177 9.61 0.03 -9.48
CA MET A 177 8.98 1.35 -9.50
C MET A 177 8.79 1.89 -8.08
N ILE A 178 8.17 1.11 -7.18
CA ILE A 178 7.90 1.51 -5.80
C ILE A 178 9.20 1.82 -5.06
N VAL A 179 10.22 0.96 -5.19
CA VAL A 179 11.55 1.17 -4.58
C VAL A 179 12.18 2.46 -5.10
N LYS A 180 12.08 2.73 -6.41
CA LYS A 180 12.61 3.97 -7.00
C LYS A 180 11.87 5.19 -6.46
N ILE A 181 10.55 5.13 -6.31
CA ILE A 181 9.75 6.21 -5.71
C ILE A 181 10.16 6.45 -4.25
N ILE A 182 10.28 5.38 -3.45
CA ILE A 182 10.67 5.48 -2.02
C ILE A 182 12.09 6.05 -1.86
N LYS A 183 12.99 5.79 -2.80
CA LYS A 183 14.37 6.30 -2.75
C LYS A 183 14.53 7.70 -3.36
N ALA A 184 13.58 8.16 -4.17
CA ALA A 184 13.64 9.44 -4.88
C ALA A 184 13.01 10.60 -4.07
N ASP A 185 13.40 10.73 -2.79
CA ASP A 185 12.97 11.81 -1.88
C ASP A 185 11.45 11.88 -1.68
N ILE A 186 10.88 10.75 -1.27
CA ILE A 186 9.48 10.64 -0.86
C ILE A 186 9.18 11.57 0.32
N PRO A 187 8.08 12.36 0.30
CA PRO A 187 7.73 13.21 1.42
C PRO A 187 7.53 12.40 2.71
N ALA A 188 7.98 12.94 3.85
CA ALA A 188 7.96 12.22 5.13
C ALA A 188 6.57 11.69 5.51
N SER A 189 5.50 12.45 5.24
CA SER A 189 4.12 12.02 5.51
C SER A 189 3.65 10.85 4.65
N ALA A 190 4.11 10.75 3.40
CA ALA A 190 3.87 9.58 2.55
C ALA A 190 4.67 8.38 3.03
N LEU A 191 5.95 8.59 3.37
CA LEU A 191 6.83 7.53 3.88
C LEU A 191 6.28 6.92 5.17
N GLU A 192 5.77 7.73 6.08
CA GLU A 192 5.10 7.30 7.32
C GLU A 192 3.93 6.35 7.05
N ILE A 193 3.08 6.71 6.09
CA ILE A 193 1.91 5.90 5.72
C ILE A 193 2.36 4.59 5.09
N VAL A 194 3.30 4.64 4.13
CA VAL A 194 3.81 3.43 3.46
C VAL A 194 4.49 2.51 4.47
N CYS A 195 5.35 3.05 5.35
CA CYS A 195 6.13 2.23 6.29
C CYS A 195 5.25 1.57 7.35
N THR A 196 4.21 2.26 7.83
CA THR A 196 3.29 1.72 8.83
C THR A 196 2.31 0.74 8.18
N GLY A 197 1.75 1.09 7.03
CA GLY A 197 0.83 0.22 6.29
C GLY A 197 1.49 -1.08 5.85
N LEU A 198 2.73 -1.02 5.37
CA LEU A 198 3.47 -2.20 4.92
C LEU A 198 3.74 -3.19 6.06
N ALA A 199 4.08 -2.72 7.26
CA ALA A 199 4.26 -3.59 8.42
C ALA A 199 2.95 -4.30 8.82
N VAL A 200 1.82 -3.57 8.77
CA VAL A 200 0.49 -4.14 9.03
C VAL A 200 0.14 -5.20 7.98
N ILE A 201 0.25 -4.85 6.70
CA ILE A 201 -0.08 -5.76 5.59
C ILE A 201 0.75 -7.04 5.69
N ALA A 202 2.05 -6.91 5.92
CA ALA A 202 2.93 -8.07 6.00
C ALA A 202 2.67 -8.94 7.23
N LYS A 203 2.31 -8.35 8.37
CA LYS A 203 1.87 -9.08 9.55
C LYS A 203 0.60 -9.88 9.26
N GLU A 204 -0.39 -9.24 8.63
CA GLU A 204 -1.69 -9.87 8.34
C GLU A 204 -1.64 -10.89 7.21
N LYS A 205 -0.70 -10.74 6.27
CA LYS A 205 -0.53 -11.60 5.10
C LYS A 205 0.81 -12.32 5.09
N ALA A 206 1.32 -12.71 6.26
CA ALA A 206 2.67 -13.24 6.43
C ALA A 206 3.04 -14.40 5.49
N LEU A 207 2.08 -15.29 5.18
CA LEU A 207 2.26 -16.42 4.25
C LEU A 207 2.41 -16.00 2.78
N ALA A 208 1.93 -14.81 2.41
CA ALA A 208 1.96 -14.30 1.04
C ALA A 208 3.16 -13.36 0.78
N VAL A 209 3.89 -12.97 1.84
CA VAL A 209 5.07 -12.11 1.72
C VAL A 209 6.18 -12.85 0.99
N ASN A 210 6.82 -12.16 0.05
CA ASN A 210 7.85 -12.71 -0.84
C ASN A 210 9.04 -11.75 -0.97
N ASP A 211 10.05 -12.16 -1.75
CA ASP A 211 11.28 -11.40 -1.98
C ASP A 211 11.05 -9.98 -2.54
N ASN A 212 10.02 -9.81 -3.38
CA ASN A 212 9.59 -8.51 -3.89
C ASN A 212 9.11 -7.59 -2.76
N THR A 213 8.29 -8.13 -1.85
CA THR A 213 7.79 -7.41 -0.69
C THR A 213 8.93 -7.03 0.26
N PHE A 214 9.87 -7.94 0.52
CA PHE A 214 11.06 -7.67 1.33
C PHE A 214 11.94 -6.58 0.72
N GLN A 215 12.07 -6.52 -0.60
CA GLN A 215 12.81 -5.47 -1.28
C GLN A 215 12.17 -4.08 -1.12
N VAL A 216 10.84 -3.99 -1.12
CA VAL A 216 10.14 -2.73 -0.78
C VAL A 216 10.38 -2.34 0.67
N MET A 217 10.24 -3.29 1.60
CA MET A 217 10.51 -3.04 3.03
C MET A 217 11.93 -2.58 3.28
N GLU A 218 12.90 -3.17 2.58
CA GLU A 218 14.31 -2.80 2.69
C GLU A 218 14.54 -1.36 2.20
N ALA A 219 13.87 -0.95 1.12
CA ALA A 219 13.91 0.42 0.64
C ALA A 219 13.33 1.39 1.69
N VAL A 220 12.20 1.04 2.31
CA VAL A 220 11.62 1.83 3.40
C VAL A 220 12.61 1.97 4.55
N VAL A 221 13.13 0.85 5.08
CA VAL A 221 14.12 0.83 6.17
C VAL A 221 15.34 1.69 5.81
N SER A 222 15.77 1.67 4.55
CA SER A 222 16.92 2.44 4.07
C SER A 222 16.63 3.94 4.01
N THR A 223 15.43 4.35 3.57
CA THR A 223 15.05 5.77 3.43
C THR A 223 14.66 6.41 4.76
N VAL A 224 14.02 5.69 5.68
CA VAL A 224 13.58 6.17 7.01
C VAL A 224 14.76 6.82 7.74
N SER A 225 14.85 8.14 7.80
CA SER A 225 15.89 8.85 8.55
C SER A 225 15.37 9.18 9.94
N LEU A 226 16.23 9.01 10.97
CA LEU A 226 15.87 9.24 12.37
C LEU A 226 15.25 10.64 12.61
N PRO A 227 15.79 11.76 12.08
CA PRO A 227 15.22 13.09 12.37
C PRO A 227 13.81 13.30 11.82
N SER A 228 13.53 12.81 10.61
CA SER A 228 12.24 13.04 9.93
C SER A 228 11.08 12.22 10.50
N ILE A 229 11.40 11.13 11.20
CA ILE A 229 10.43 10.19 11.75
C ILE A 229 10.26 10.34 13.24
N ILE A 230 11.29 10.71 14.01
CA ILE A 230 11.17 10.98 15.45
C ILE A 230 10.15 12.09 15.75
N GLU A 231 10.04 13.10 14.88
CA GLU A 231 9.09 14.20 15.06
C GLU A 231 7.62 13.82 14.77
N ARG A 232 7.37 12.75 13.99
CA ARG A 232 6.03 12.41 13.47
C ARG A 232 5.50 11.07 13.95
N ILE A 233 6.39 10.10 14.12
CA ILE A 233 6.09 8.75 14.58
C ILE A 233 6.86 8.54 15.87
N SER A 234 6.20 7.98 16.88
CA SER A 234 6.93 7.40 18.00
C SER A 234 7.86 6.32 17.46
N LEU A 235 9.16 6.60 17.38
CA LEU A 235 10.17 5.71 16.82
C LEU A 235 10.15 4.34 17.52
N SER A 236 9.93 4.33 18.83
CA SER A 236 9.76 3.10 19.62
C SER A 236 8.50 2.33 19.23
N GLY A 237 7.37 3.01 19.01
CA GLY A 237 6.14 2.41 18.50
C GLY A 237 6.30 1.82 17.10
N TRP A 238 7.01 2.52 16.22
CA TRP A 238 7.34 2.03 14.88
C TRP A 238 8.23 0.80 14.93
N CYS A 239 9.33 0.85 15.70
CA CYS A 239 10.24 -0.29 15.84
C CYS A 239 9.51 -1.51 16.41
N ARG A 240 8.61 -1.33 17.38
CA ARG A 240 7.77 -2.39 17.93
C ARG A 240 6.87 -3.03 16.86
N ALA A 241 6.18 -2.23 16.06
CA ALA A 241 5.32 -2.75 14.99
C ALA A 241 6.11 -3.58 13.96
N TRP A 242 7.35 -3.17 13.65
CA TRP A 242 8.23 -3.92 12.76
C TRP A 242 8.75 -5.22 13.38
N VAL A 243 9.06 -5.22 14.67
CA VAL A 243 9.41 -6.46 15.40
C VAL A 243 8.22 -7.43 15.42
N GLU A 244 7.01 -6.95 15.71
CA GLU A 244 5.79 -7.78 15.66
C GLU A 244 5.52 -8.34 14.27
N MET A 245 5.74 -7.56 13.20
CA MET A 245 5.64 -8.06 11.84
C MET A 245 6.67 -9.16 11.56
N LEU A 246 7.93 -8.96 11.97
CA LEU A 246 8.99 -9.96 11.80
C LEU A 246 8.69 -11.26 12.56
N GLN A 247 8.02 -11.19 13.71
CA GLN A 247 7.58 -12.40 14.44
C GLN A 247 6.66 -13.29 13.61
N GLU A 248 5.76 -12.69 12.82
CA GLU A 248 4.84 -13.44 11.95
C GLU A 248 5.51 -13.90 10.65
N VAL A 249 6.41 -13.08 10.09
CA VAL A 249 6.97 -13.34 8.76
C VAL A 249 8.19 -14.27 8.79
N VAL A 250 9.07 -14.14 9.79
CA VAL A 250 10.32 -14.93 9.86
C VAL A 250 10.09 -16.45 9.86
N PRO A 251 9.12 -17.02 10.61
CA PRO A 251 8.86 -18.46 10.57
C PRO A 251 8.53 -18.98 9.17
N ASN A 252 7.84 -18.16 8.37
CA ASN A 252 7.35 -18.52 7.05
C ASN A 252 8.36 -18.28 5.92
N SER A 253 9.39 -17.46 6.16
CA SER A 253 10.33 -17.04 5.12
C SER A 253 11.80 -17.13 5.57
N CYS A 254 12.11 -17.99 6.54
CA CYS A 254 13.44 -18.10 7.15
C CYS A 254 14.60 -18.47 6.20
N GLU A 255 14.29 -18.97 5.00
CA GLU A 255 15.24 -19.28 3.93
C GLU A 255 15.48 -18.11 2.96
N SER A 256 14.65 -17.07 3.01
CA SER A 256 14.79 -15.90 2.13
C SER A 256 16.03 -15.09 2.48
N LYS A 257 16.91 -14.92 1.48
CA LYS A 257 18.05 -14.00 1.55
C LYS A 257 17.59 -12.55 1.70
N LYS A 258 16.50 -12.17 1.02
CA LYS A 258 15.94 -10.80 1.10
C LYS A 258 15.40 -10.47 2.48
N LEU A 259 14.66 -11.38 3.11
CA LEU A 259 14.26 -11.23 4.51
C LEU A 259 15.49 -11.07 5.42
N SER A 260 16.50 -11.89 5.22
CA SER A 260 17.70 -11.86 6.07
C SER A 260 18.46 -10.52 5.93
N THR A 261 18.57 -9.99 4.71
CA THR A 261 19.14 -8.65 4.46
C THR A 261 18.29 -7.57 5.12
N LEU A 262 16.97 -7.63 4.95
CA LEU A 262 16.04 -6.70 5.59
C LEU A 262 16.21 -6.68 7.11
N MET A 263 16.25 -7.86 7.73
CA MET A 263 16.42 -8.00 9.18
C MET A 263 17.76 -7.42 9.65
N LEU A 264 18.84 -7.69 8.92
CA LEU A 264 20.15 -7.12 9.22
C LEU A 264 20.15 -5.58 9.11
N HIS A 265 19.56 -5.02 8.07
CA HIS A 265 19.43 -3.57 7.89
C HIS A 265 18.60 -2.93 9.01
N PHE A 266 17.47 -3.55 9.37
CA PHE A 266 16.62 -3.11 10.46
C PHE A 266 17.38 -3.07 11.80
N VAL A 267 18.08 -4.16 12.16
CA VAL A 267 18.85 -4.23 13.42
C VAL A 267 19.99 -3.21 13.42
N ASN A 268 20.72 -3.07 12.32
CA ASN A 268 21.83 -2.11 12.25
C ASN A 268 21.36 -0.68 12.51
N LYS A 269 20.25 -0.30 11.86
CA LYS A 269 19.74 1.06 11.86
C LYS A 269 18.93 1.41 13.11
N PHE A 270 18.04 0.50 13.54
CA PHE A 270 17.06 0.76 14.60
C PHE A 270 17.27 -0.07 15.86
N GLY A 271 18.25 -0.97 15.89
CA GLY A 271 18.48 -1.83 17.05
C GLY A 271 18.82 -1.09 18.36
N SER A 272 19.30 0.15 18.29
CA SER A 272 19.54 0.97 19.49
C SER A 272 18.23 1.46 20.14
N GLU A 273 17.18 1.62 19.34
CA GLU A 273 15.88 2.16 19.73
C GLU A 273 14.97 1.12 20.38
N LEU A 274 15.31 -0.16 20.23
CA LEU A 274 14.58 -1.28 20.81
C LEU A 274 14.95 -1.48 22.27
N ASP A 275 13.96 -1.73 23.13
CA ASP A 275 14.19 -2.19 24.49
C ASP A 275 14.83 -3.60 24.52
N SER A 276 15.23 -4.06 25.71
CA SER A 276 15.86 -5.38 25.85
C SER A 276 14.96 -6.48 25.30
N ALA A 277 13.66 -6.42 25.59
CA ALA A 277 12.68 -7.41 25.14
C ALA A 277 12.56 -7.47 23.61
N GLY A 278 12.60 -6.32 22.93
CA GLY A 278 12.64 -6.24 21.47
C GLY A 278 13.92 -6.86 20.89
N LEU A 279 15.08 -6.61 21.52
CA LEU A 279 16.34 -7.22 21.10
C LEU A 279 16.40 -8.73 21.39
N ASP A 280 15.81 -9.19 22.49
CA ASP A 280 15.64 -10.61 22.80
C ASP A 280 14.76 -11.32 21.77
N THR A 281 13.64 -10.68 21.41
CA THR A 281 12.75 -11.16 20.36
C THR A 281 13.49 -11.29 19.03
N LEU A 282 14.21 -10.26 18.60
CA LEU A 282 14.98 -10.33 17.36
C LEU A 282 16.07 -11.40 17.40
N ALA A 283 16.69 -11.65 18.55
CA ALA A 283 17.68 -12.72 18.69
C ALA A 283 17.02 -14.11 18.50
N ALA A 284 15.85 -14.31 19.10
CA ALA A 284 15.08 -15.54 18.93
C ALA A 284 14.69 -15.75 17.46
N LEU A 285 14.18 -14.71 16.78
CA LEU A 285 13.85 -14.78 15.35
C LEU A 285 15.10 -15.04 14.48
N ALA A 286 16.22 -14.38 14.78
CA ALA A 286 17.47 -14.58 14.05
C ALA A 286 17.98 -16.02 14.15
N SER A 287 17.68 -16.72 15.25
CA SER A 287 18.04 -18.12 15.42
C SER A 287 17.34 -19.06 14.42
N MET A 288 16.16 -18.66 13.93
CA MET A 288 15.36 -19.41 12.95
C MET A 288 15.86 -19.22 11.50
N ILE A 289 16.59 -18.14 11.22
CA ILE A 289 17.12 -17.85 9.88
C ILE A 289 18.06 -18.97 9.42
N LYS A 290 17.89 -19.45 8.19
CA LYS A 290 18.71 -20.53 7.61
C LYS A 290 19.77 -20.03 6.64
N THR A 291 19.84 -18.72 6.40
CA THR A 291 20.80 -18.11 5.48
C THR A 291 22.15 -17.81 6.15
N PRO A 292 23.23 -17.58 5.38
CA PRO A 292 24.53 -17.17 5.92
C PRO A 292 24.50 -15.87 6.74
N LEU A 293 23.46 -15.04 6.59
CA LEU A 293 23.32 -13.79 7.33
C LEU A 293 22.88 -13.99 8.79
N LYS A 294 22.52 -15.21 9.22
CA LYS A 294 22.20 -15.53 10.62
C LYS A 294 23.27 -15.01 11.60
N ALA A 295 24.53 -15.37 11.38
CA ALA A 295 25.62 -15.00 12.29
C ALA A 295 25.85 -13.47 12.33
N PRO A 296 25.92 -12.75 11.18
CA PRO A 296 25.93 -11.28 11.18
C PRO A 296 24.77 -10.63 11.94
N ILE A 297 23.55 -11.13 11.79
CA ILE A 297 22.37 -10.59 12.49
C ILE A 297 22.52 -10.77 14.00
N ILE A 298 22.81 -11.99 14.47
CA ILE A 298 22.98 -12.29 15.90
C ILE A 298 24.11 -11.45 16.51
N SER A 299 25.25 -11.35 15.83
CA SER A 299 26.39 -10.53 16.26
C SER A 299 26.00 -9.05 16.40
N THR A 300 25.23 -8.53 15.44
CA THR A 300 24.76 -7.14 15.47
C THR A 300 23.82 -6.91 16.66
N ILE A 301 22.89 -7.83 16.92
CA ILE A 301 21.98 -7.74 18.07
C ILE A 301 22.77 -7.75 19.39
N ALA A 302 23.74 -8.66 19.52
CA ALA A 302 24.59 -8.74 20.71
C ALA A 302 25.41 -7.45 20.93
N ARG A 303 25.91 -6.83 19.86
CA ARG A 303 26.56 -5.52 19.92
C ARG A 303 25.60 -4.43 20.42
N LYS A 304 24.38 -4.37 19.89
CA LYS A 304 23.37 -3.37 20.32
C LYS A 304 23.00 -3.53 21.80
N LYS A 305 22.84 -4.77 22.27
CA LYS A 305 22.60 -5.06 23.70
C LYS A 305 23.73 -4.56 24.61
N ARG A 306 24.98 -4.85 24.24
CA ARG A 306 26.15 -4.43 25.04
C ARG A 306 26.25 -2.91 25.17
N ASN A 307 26.05 -2.19 24.08
CA ASN A 307 26.09 -0.72 24.10
C ASN A 307 24.99 -0.14 25.02
N LYS A 308 23.82 -0.78 25.07
CA LYS A 308 22.71 -0.35 25.93
C LYS A 308 22.96 -0.61 27.41
N SER A 309 23.70 -1.68 27.74
CA SER A 309 24.11 -1.96 29.13
C SER A 309 25.21 -1.04 29.65
N THR A 310 25.94 -0.34 28.78
CA THR A 310 26.97 0.65 29.18
C THR A 310 26.44 2.07 29.33
N GLU A 311 25.19 2.33 28.92
CA GLU A 311 24.54 3.65 29.00
C GLU A 311 23.67 3.82 30.27
N ASN A 312 23.42 2.73 31.01
CA ASN A 312 22.72 2.71 32.30
C ASN A 312 23.71 2.52 33.45
#